data_AF-A0A2V8LJU3-F1
#
_entry.id   AF-A0A2V8LJU3-F1
#
_cell.length_a   1.000
_cell.length_b   1.000
_cell.length_c   1.000
_cell.angle_alpha   90.00
_cell.angle_beta   90.00
_cell.angle_gamma   90.00
#
_symmetry.space_group_name_H-M   'P 1'
#
loop_
_entity.id
_entity.type
_entity.pdbx_description
1 polymer ?
#
loop_
_entity_poly.entity_id
_entity_poly.type
_entity_poly.pdbx_seq_one_letter_code
_entity_poly.pdbx_strand_id
1 'polypeptide(L)'
;MIELNLKTSAILSRFINGRGIAGLAVVEKSGAQPEALWVPSSISNEPIFLAYSITKTIIAVLFLLLEEEKRLDLDDPLTRWFPRITGSEQISLRQLLNHTAGVSDYGPLPQYHEAFR
;
A
#
# COMPACT_ATOMS: atom_id res chain seq x y z
N MET A 1 -13.30 -18.99 31.66
CA MET A 1 -12.50 -17.82 31.22
C MET A 1 -11.17 -18.36 30.75
N ILE A 2 -10.88 -18.31 29.45
CA ILE A 2 -9.57 -18.68 28.92
C ILE A 2 -8.76 -17.38 28.91
N GLU A 3 -7.70 -17.30 29.73
CA GLU A 3 -6.75 -16.19 29.67
C GLU A 3 -5.99 -16.26 28.33
N LEU A 4 -6.33 -15.36 27.41
CA LEU A 4 -5.60 -15.14 26.17
C LEU A 4 -4.47 -14.12 26.42
N ASN A 5 -3.52 -14.44 27.32
CA ASN A 5 -2.33 -13.62 27.58
C ASN A 5 -1.11 -14.14 26.78
N LEU A 6 -1.29 -14.43 25.50
CA LEU A 6 -0.15 -14.76 24.64
C LEU A 6 0.53 -13.45 24.22
N LYS A 7 1.82 -13.34 24.53
CA LYS A 7 2.67 -12.25 24.02
C LYS A 7 2.69 -12.27 22.49
N THR A 8 2.67 -11.10 21.85
CA THR A 8 2.66 -10.91 20.39
C THR A 8 3.74 -11.77 19.70
N SER A 9 5.00 -11.71 20.16
CA SER A 9 6.08 -12.65 19.79
C SER A 9 5.70 -14.14 19.69
N ALA A 10 4.96 -14.69 20.65
CA ALA A 10 4.55 -16.11 20.64
C ALA A 10 3.51 -16.43 19.55
N ILE A 11 2.69 -15.45 19.16
CA ILE A 11 1.77 -15.56 18.04
C ILE A 11 2.56 -15.50 16.72
N LEU A 12 3.48 -14.54 16.58
CA LEU A 12 4.27 -14.35 15.37
C LEU A 12 5.11 -15.59 15.01
N SER A 13 5.72 -16.26 16.00
CA SER A 13 6.52 -17.48 15.77
C SER A 13 5.72 -18.63 15.15
N ARG A 14 4.39 -18.69 15.34
CA ARG A 14 3.52 -19.71 14.73
C ARG A 14 3.34 -19.52 13.23
N PHE A 15 3.44 -18.29 12.75
CA PHE A 15 3.22 -17.97 11.33
C PHE A 15 4.47 -18.11 10.48
N ILE A 16 5.65 -17.91 11.07
CA ILE A 16 6.92 -17.93 10.35
C ILE A 16 7.43 -19.38 10.17
N ASN A 17 7.22 -20.25 11.16
CA ASN A 17 7.66 -21.64 11.09
C ASN A 17 6.80 -22.46 10.10
N GLY A 18 7.42 -22.91 9.00
CA GLY A 18 6.83 -23.86 8.05
C GLY A 18 6.05 -23.27 6.87
N ARG A 19 6.05 -21.94 6.69
CA ARG A 19 5.28 -21.27 5.60
C ARG A 19 6.09 -20.39 4.64
N GLY A 20 7.43 -20.40 4.72
CA GLY A 20 8.28 -19.68 3.78
C GLY A 20 8.26 -18.14 3.92
N ILE A 21 7.92 -17.61 5.10
CA ILE A 21 7.85 -16.16 5.32
C ILE A 21 9.23 -15.63 5.76
N ALA A 22 9.74 -14.62 5.05
CA ALA A 22 11.06 -14.01 5.26
C ALA A 22 11.08 -12.88 6.34
N GLY A 23 9.94 -12.52 6.93
CA GLY A 23 9.85 -11.53 8.02
C GLY A 23 8.41 -11.17 8.38
N LEU A 24 8.15 -10.76 9.62
CA LEU A 24 6.87 -10.23 10.09
C LEU A 24 7.14 -9.18 11.17
N ALA A 25 6.51 -8.01 11.05
CA ALA A 25 6.57 -6.93 12.03
C ALA A 25 5.16 -6.46 12.40
N VAL A 26 4.92 -6.20 13.69
CA VAL A 26 3.64 -5.73 14.21
C VAL A 26 3.85 -4.51 15.10
N VAL A 27 3.07 -3.46 14.86
CA VAL A 27 2.97 -2.28 15.72
C VAL A 27 1.61 -2.30 16.39
N GLU A 28 1.57 -2.54 17.70
CA GLU A 28 0.30 -2.71 18.43
C GLU A 28 -0.51 -1.41 18.55
N LYS A 29 0.19 -0.28 18.64
CA LYS A 29 -0.40 1.05 18.77
C LYS A 29 0.49 2.12 18.17
N SER A 30 -0.13 3.22 17.74
CA SER A 30 0.61 4.37 17.21
C SER A 30 1.68 4.84 18.19
N GLY A 31 2.91 5.04 17.69
CA GLY A 31 4.07 5.44 18.47
C GLY A 31 4.78 4.32 19.26
N ALA A 32 4.26 3.09 19.27
CA ALA A 32 4.99 1.96 19.83
C ALA A 32 6.13 1.49 18.90
N GLN A 33 7.17 0.91 19.50
CA GLN A 33 8.20 0.21 18.72
C GLN A 33 7.60 -1.08 18.13
N PRO A 34 7.94 -1.42 16.87
CA PRO A 34 7.48 -2.65 16.25
C PRO A 34 8.08 -3.88 16.95
N GLU A 35 7.28 -4.93 17.15
CA GLU A 35 7.78 -6.29 17.39
C GLU A 35 7.99 -6.98 16.05
N ALA A 36 9.23 -7.35 15.72
CA ALA A 36 9.58 -7.98 14.45
C ALA A 36 10.32 -9.31 14.62
N LEU A 37 10.06 -10.26 13.72
CA LEU A 37 10.69 -11.58 13.64
C LEU A 37 10.98 -11.92 12.17
N TRP A 38 12.14 -12.51 11.87
CA TRP A 38 12.51 -12.97 10.53
C TRP A 38 13.35 -14.24 10.56
N VAL A 39 13.38 -14.98 9.44
CA VAL A 39 14.10 -16.24 9.29
C VAL A 39 14.95 -16.24 8.00
N PRO A 40 16.24 -16.59 8.08
CA PRO A 40 16.98 -16.94 9.29
C PRO A 40 17.26 -15.71 10.17
N SER A 41 17.14 -15.86 11.49
CA SER A 41 17.37 -14.80 12.48
C SER A 41 18.83 -14.35 12.57
N SER A 42 19.73 -15.04 11.85
CA SER A 42 21.16 -14.72 11.75
C SER A 42 21.45 -13.59 10.75
N ILE A 43 20.46 -13.09 10.01
CA ILE A 43 20.62 -11.92 9.15
C ILE A 43 20.66 -10.68 10.05
N SER A 44 21.74 -9.92 9.96
CA SER A 44 22.03 -8.76 10.82
C SER A 44 21.13 -7.55 10.59
N ASN A 45 20.47 -7.47 9.44
CA ASN A 45 19.67 -6.33 9.03
C ASN A 45 18.19 -6.70 9.02
N GLU A 46 17.34 -5.75 9.42
CA GLU A 46 15.88 -5.87 9.32
C GLU A 46 15.45 -6.14 7.87
N PRO A 47 14.49 -7.05 7.62
CA PRO A 47 14.01 -7.32 6.27
C PRO A 47 13.29 -6.10 5.67
N ILE A 48 13.52 -5.87 4.38
CA ILE A 48 12.80 -4.86 3.61
C ILE A 48 11.50 -5.49 3.09
N PHE A 49 10.37 -4.84 3.36
CA PHE A 49 9.06 -5.25 2.88
C PHE A 49 8.64 -4.42 1.66
N LEU A 50 7.99 -5.08 0.70
CA LEU A 50 7.30 -4.38 -0.38
C LEU A 50 6.04 -3.71 0.18
N ALA A 51 5.95 -2.39 0.03
CA ALA A 51 4.83 -1.61 0.56
C ALA A 51 3.50 -1.86 -0.19
N TYR A 52 3.56 -2.33 -1.44
CA TYR A 52 2.39 -2.59 -2.28
C TYR A 52 1.34 -1.47 -2.22
N SER A 53 0.09 -1.78 -1.90
CA SER A 53 -1.00 -0.79 -1.87
C SER A 53 -0.86 0.26 -0.76
N ILE A 54 0.04 0.10 0.21
CA ILE A 54 0.35 1.17 1.20
C ILE A 54 0.88 2.42 0.47
N THR A 55 1.55 2.26 -0.67
CA THR A 55 2.03 3.37 -1.50
C THR A 55 0.89 4.32 -1.93
N LYS A 56 -0.35 3.84 -2.05
CA LYS A 56 -1.51 4.70 -2.41
C LYS A 56 -1.76 5.79 -1.37
N THR A 57 -1.61 5.48 -0.09
CA THR A 57 -1.77 6.47 0.99
C THR A 57 -0.70 7.55 0.91
N ILE A 58 0.55 7.16 0.60
CA ILE A 58 1.65 8.11 0.40
C ILE A 58 1.34 9.03 -0.79
N ILE A 59 0.89 8.46 -1.91
CA ILE A 59 0.48 9.23 -3.10
C ILE A 59 -0.67 10.19 -2.77
N ALA A 60 -1.68 9.75 -2.02
CA ALA A 60 -2.80 10.61 -1.63
C ALA A 60 -2.33 11.81 -0.78
N VAL A 61 -1.43 11.60 0.17
CA VAL A 61 -0.83 12.69 0.96
C VAL A 61 -0.07 13.68 0.06
N LEU A 62 0.70 13.19 -0.91
CA LEU A 62 1.41 14.06 -1.85
C LEU A 62 0.45 14.93 -2.67
N PHE A 63 -0.70 14.39 -3.09
CA PHE A 63 -1.71 15.17 -3.81
C PHE A 63 -2.35 16.25 -2.93
N LEU A 64 -2.62 15.94 -1.66
CA LEU A 64 -3.14 16.92 -0.69
C LEU A 64 -2.14 18.06 -0.45
N LEU A 65 -0.84 17.73 -0.32
CA LEU A 65 0.21 18.74 -0.19
C LEU A 65 0.33 19.62 -1.44
N LEU A 66 0.21 19.03 -2.64
CA LEU A 66 0.22 19.79 -3.89
C LEU A 66 -1.01 20.70 -4.04
N GLU A 67 -2.18 20.28 -3.56
CA GLU A 67 -3.39 21.11 -3.48
C GLU A 67 -3.19 22.30 -2.53
N GLU A 68 -2.60 22.06 -1.35
CA GLU A 68 -2.24 23.11 -0.39
C GLU A 68 -1.25 24.13 -1.00
N GLU A 69 -0.27 23.67 -1.76
CA GLU A 69 0.66 24.51 -2.54
C GLU A 69 0.01 25.19 -3.76
N LYS A 70 -1.29 24.98 -4.01
CA LYS A 70 -2.04 25.49 -5.16
C LYS A 70 -1.46 25.06 -6.52
N ARG A 71 -0.81 23.91 -6.57
CA ARG A 71 -0.18 23.35 -7.79
C ARG A 71 -1.16 22.52 -8.62
N LEU A 72 -2.21 22.03 -7.98
CA LEU A 72 -3.38 21.37 -8.57
C LEU A 72 -4.61 21.67 -7.71
N ASP A 73 -5.80 21.42 -8.25
CA ASP A 73 -7.04 21.28 -7.48
C ASP A 73 -7.49 19.82 -7.57
N LEU A 74 -7.95 19.19 -6.48
CA LEU A 74 -8.42 17.80 -6.56
C LEU A 74 -9.66 17.64 -7.45
N ASP A 75 -10.40 18.71 -7.72
CA ASP A 75 -11.55 18.73 -8.62
C ASP A 75 -11.18 19.08 -10.07
N ASP A 76 -9.89 19.32 -10.35
CA ASP A 76 -9.40 19.45 -11.72
C ASP A 76 -9.70 18.17 -12.54
N PRO A 77 -10.07 18.32 -13.82
CA PRO A 77 -10.28 17.18 -14.70
C PRO A 77 -8.93 16.55 -15.08
N LEU A 78 -8.92 15.21 -15.13
CA LEU A 78 -7.74 14.41 -15.47
C LEU A 78 -7.14 14.80 -16.82
N THR A 79 -7.97 15.28 -17.76
CA THR A 79 -7.54 15.74 -19.08
C THR A 79 -6.45 16.82 -19.04
N ARG A 80 -6.33 17.56 -17.93
CA ARG A 80 -5.27 18.57 -17.75
C ARG A 80 -3.87 17.93 -17.76
N TRP A 81 -3.74 16.69 -17.29
CA TRP A 81 -2.46 15.97 -17.20
C TRP A 81 -2.37 14.80 -18.17
N PHE A 82 -3.48 14.12 -18.44
CA PHE A 82 -3.52 12.91 -19.26
C PHE A 82 -4.60 12.99 -20.35
N PRO A 83 -4.48 13.95 -21.30
CA PRO A 83 -5.51 14.20 -22.32
C PRO A 83 -5.73 13.03 -23.30
N ARG A 84 -4.83 12.04 -23.31
CA ARG A 84 -4.94 10.86 -24.18
C ARG A 84 -5.78 9.73 -23.58
N ILE A 85 -6.18 9.84 -22.32
CA ILE A 85 -7.06 8.85 -21.67
C ILE A 85 -8.50 9.15 -22.09
N THR A 86 -9.17 8.15 -22.67
CA THR A 86 -10.60 8.24 -23.01
C THR A 86 -11.44 8.52 -21.77
N GLY A 87 -12.30 9.54 -21.82
CA GLY A 87 -13.13 9.95 -20.69
C GLY A 87 -12.42 10.81 -19.63
N SER A 88 -11.16 11.23 -19.87
CA SER A 88 -10.38 12.01 -18.91
C SER A 88 -10.97 13.39 -18.58
N GLU A 89 -11.87 13.91 -19.42
CA GLU A 89 -12.62 15.14 -19.17
C GLU A 89 -13.73 14.98 -18.12
N GLN A 90 -14.15 13.74 -17.82
CA GLN A 90 -15.20 13.41 -16.85
C GLN A 90 -14.65 12.89 -15.51
N ILE A 91 -13.35 12.63 -15.44
CA ILE A 91 -12.68 12.06 -14.26
C ILE A 91 -11.95 13.20 -13.53
N SER A 92 -12.21 13.41 -12.25
CA SER A 92 -11.40 14.30 -11.41
C SER A 92 -10.25 13.56 -10.71
N LEU A 93 -9.23 14.30 -10.26
CA LEU A 93 -8.17 13.71 -9.42
C LEU A 93 -8.74 13.12 -8.12
N ARG A 94 -9.74 13.76 -7.51
CA ARG A 94 -10.44 13.29 -6.31
C ARG A 94 -11.05 11.91 -6.53
N GLN A 95 -11.68 11.70 -7.70
CA GLN A 95 -12.30 10.43 -8.06
C GLN A 95 -11.27 9.29 -8.24
N LEU A 96 -10.06 9.62 -8.69
CA LEU A 96 -8.96 8.64 -8.76
C LEU A 96 -8.46 8.27 -7.36
N LEU A 97 -8.24 9.26 -6.49
CA LEU A 97 -7.73 9.03 -5.13
C LEU A 97 -8.71 8.27 -4.22
N ASN A 98 -10.02 8.36 -4.48
CA ASN A 98 -11.06 7.70 -3.69
C ASN A 98 -11.73 6.51 -4.40
N HIS A 99 -11.17 6.03 -5.52
CA HIS A 99 -11.68 4.88 -6.29
C HIS A 99 -13.14 5.01 -6.80
N THR A 100 -13.56 6.21 -7.18
CA THR A 100 -14.91 6.46 -7.75
C THR A 100 -14.90 6.89 -9.22
N ALA A 101 -13.73 6.91 -9.85
CA ALA A 101 -13.57 7.30 -11.26
C ALA A 101 -14.13 6.29 -12.28
N GLY A 102 -14.50 5.07 -11.86
CA GLY A 102 -14.97 4.03 -12.77
C GLY A 102 -13.88 3.43 -13.68
N VAL A 103 -12.60 3.72 -13.40
CA VAL A 103 -11.46 3.13 -14.14
C VAL A 103 -11.38 1.63 -13.84
N SER A 104 -11.27 0.82 -14.90
CA SER A 104 -11.20 -0.64 -14.80
C SER A 104 -9.90 -1.10 -14.14
N ASP A 105 -9.98 -2.22 -13.40
CA ASP A 105 -8.79 -2.88 -12.86
C ASP A 105 -7.89 -3.38 -14.00
N TYR A 106 -6.61 -3.05 -13.93
CA TYR A 106 -5.63 -3.47 -14.93
C TYR A 106 -5.11 -4.89 -14.67
N GLY A 107 -5.27 -5.43 -13.46
CA GLY A 107 -4.76 -6.74 -13.07
C GLY A 107 -5.18 -7.89 -13.99
N PRO A 108 -6.45 -7.96 -14.44
CA PRO A 108 -6.91 -9.00 -15.36
C PRO A 108 -6.51 -8.83 -16.83
N LEU A 109 -5.90 -7.70 -17.22
CA LEU A 109 -5.59 -7.41 -18.62
C LEU A 109 -4.46 -8.34 -19.12
N PRO A 110 -4.65 -9.08 -20.24
CA PRO A 110 -3.60 -9.92 -20.80
C PRO A 110 -2.29 -9.16 -21.07
N GLN A 111 -2.41 -7.91 -21.55
CA GLN A 111 -1.26 -7.04 -21.83
C GLN A 111 -0.43 -6.74 -20.58
N TYR A 112 -1.07 -6.63 -19.41
CA TYR A 112 -0.38 -6.44 -18.14
C TYR A 112 0.48 -7.67 -17.83
N HIS A 113 -0.07 -8.88 -17.95
CA HIS A 113 0.66 -10.11 -17.70
C HIS A 113 1.78 -10.38 -18.73
N GLU A 114 1.60 -9.99 -19.98
CA GLU A 114 2.63 -10.13 -21.03
C GLU A 114 3.83 -9.20 -20.79
N ALA A 115 3.61 -8.00 -20.26
CA ALA A 115 4.68 -7.03 -20.00
C ALA A 115 5.63 -7.40 -18.84
N PHE A 116 5.19 -8.28 -17.94
CA PHE A 116 5.95 -8.69 -16.74
C PHE A 116 6.35 -10.18 -16.76
N ARG A 117 6.32 -10.82 -17.92
CA ARG A 117 6.98 -12.12 -18.17
C ARG A 117 8.37 -11.91 -18.73
#